data_AF-A0A7J6G9N8-F1
#
_entry.id   AF-A0A7J6G9N8-F1
#
_cell.length_a   1.000
_cell.length_b   1.000
_cell.length_c   1.000
_cell.angle_alpha   90.00
_cell.angle_beta   90.00
_cell.angle_gamma   90.00
#
_symmetry.space_group_name_H-M   'P 1'
#
loop_
_entity.id
_entity.type
_entity.pdbx_description
1 polymer ?
#
loop_
_entity_poly.entity_id
_entity_poly.type
_entity_poly.pdbx_seq_one_letter_code
_entity_poly.pdbx_strand_id
1 'polypeptide(L)'
;MLKNMEDNDALLTSAFINTLLTKHSNSSHPISKALIHTPNDMSFTPTLQSHIRNLRFNNSTTRKPLLIVVPTHVSHIQTAVISAQTHNLQMKIRSGGHDYEGLSYTSSTETRFFLLDMQKLCSIDLDLATETAWVQSGATLGELYYKIAQNSKVHGFPAGVCPSVGVGGHFSGAGYGNMMRKYGLTVDHIVDAQLVNVEGRVLDRMSMGEDLFWAIRGGGGASFGVVLAYKINLVRIPETVTVFKVERTQEQNAVNDVVFRWQEVAPKLDEDLFIRMILDVVKSSQTGEKTLRVSFVALYLGDSDRLISIMRKSFPEMGLRKSDCIETNWVQSSFFFFNIPMGTPEEYLLRRKPEKLVHLKRKSDYLKKPISKDGLNEIFKKMVELEYPALFFNPYGGRMAEIPTNATPFPHRLNLAKIQYKLNWDEPGTEASSYYIGLMRKLYDHMTPYVSNNPRESYLNYRDLDLGINDHDWKTNNYRTAHDLGITHFKENFWRLVEIKRKVDPGNFFRNEQSIPVIPLEKLGSFLLTRKISIVGDQSIPLIPLEKVRSDEFLESRIDRLTPHSHYHHSLQTVDLEYLVFGDSKAVVILLVFADSMVAVCETFAASVTMVASETLVPYAASKASKAYVVFAA
;
A
#
# COMPACT_ATOMS: atom_id res chain seq x y z
N MET A 1 12.99 33.81 -21.30
CA MET A 1 12.81 32.97 -20.09
C MET A 1 12.56 31.51 -20.46
N LEU A 2 11.56 31.18 -21.29
CA LEU A 2 11.33 29.81 -21.79
C LEU A 2 12.54 29.22 -22.55
N LYS A 3 13.10 29.95 -23.51
CA LYS A 3 14.33 29.53 -24.22
C LYS A 3 15.51 29.22 -23.30
N ASN A 4 15.76 30.07 -22.28
CA ASN A 4 16.81 29.83 -21.30
C ASN A 4 16.54 28.61 -20.40
N MET A 5 15.27 28.26 -20.16
CA MET A 5 14.90 27.04 -19.44
C MET A 5 15.11 25.80 -20.31
N GLU A 6 14.73 25.84 -21.58
CA GLU A 6 14.97 24.78 -22.56
C GLU A 6 16.47 24.53 -22.79
N ASP A 7 17.26 25.60 -22.91
CA ASP A 7 18.72 25.52 -23.03
C ASP A 7 19.37 24.89 -21.79
N ASN A 8 18.87 25.21 -20.59
CA ASN A 8 19.32 24.60 -19.34
C ASN A 8 18.93 23.12 -19.23
N ASP A 9 17.72 22.74 -19.68
CA ASP A 9 17.26 21.35 -19.66
C ASP A 9 18.03 20.49 -20.67
N ALA A 10 18.39 21.06 -21.83
CA ALA A 10 19.24 20.41 -22.83
C ALA A 10 20.68 20.20 -22.30
N LEU A 11 21.25 21.18 -21.61
CA LEU A 11 22.56 21.07 -20.96
C LEU A 11 22.54 20.00 -19.86
N LEU A 12 21.52 20.01 -18.99
CA LEU A 12 21.35 19.02 -17.93
C LEU A 12 21.20 17.61 -18.50
N THR A 13 20.38 17.44 -19.53
CA THR A 13 20.17 16.16 -20.22
C THR A 13 21.48 15.66 -20.84
N SER A 14 22.24 16.54 -21.49
CA SER A 14 23.53 16.20 -22.09
C SER A 14 24.56 15.80 -21.02
N ALA A 15 24.61 16.53 -19.90
CA ALA A 15 25.49 16.21 -18.78
C ALA A 15 25.13 14.87 -18.12
N PHE A 16 23.83 14.59 -17.95
CA PHE A 16 23.34 13.30 -17.45
C PHE A 16 23.75 12.15 -18.37
N ILE A 17 23.51 12.29 -19.67
CA ILE A 17 23.86 11.27 -20.67
C ILE A 17 25.38 11.05 -20.69
N ASN A 18 26.18 12.12 -20.62
CA ASN A 18 27.62 11.98 -20.60
C ASN A 18 28.09 11.19 -19.37
N THR A 19 27.60 11.51 -18.17
CA THR A 19 27.90 10.72 -16.96
C THR A 19 27.46 9.27 -17.13
N LEU A 20 26.27 9.04 -17.69
CA LEU A 20 25.72 7.70 -17.91
C LEU A 20 26.59 6.85 -18.85
N LEU A 21 27.15 7.45 -19.90
CA LEU A 21 27.99 6.76 -20.88
C LEU A 21 29.44 6.57 -20.40
N THR A 22 29.99 7.55 -19.67
CA THR A 22 31.44 7.64 -19.38
C THR A 22 31.84 7.20 -17.97
N LYS A 23 30.96 7.35 -16.98
CA LYS A 23 31.26 6.98 -15.58
C LYS A 23 30.53 5.67 -15.25
N HIS A 24 31.26 4.68 -14.75
CA HIS A 24 30.69 3.41 -14.23
C HIS A 24 29.96 2.51 -15.25
N SER A 25 30.12 2.71 -16.56
CA SER A 25 29.65 1.73 -17.53
C SER A 25 30.50 0.46 -17.43
N ASN A 26 29.84 -0.70 -17.28
CA ASN A 26 30.53 -2.00 -17.29
C ASN A 26 31.04 -2.24 -18.72
N SER A 27 32.35 -2.45 -18.89
CA SER A 27 32.95 -2.64 -20.22
C SER A 27 32.40 -3.85 -20.98
N SER A 28 31.91 -4.88 -20.27
CA SER A 28 31.30 -6.06 -20.86
C SER A 28 29.83 -5.84 -21.26
N HIS A 29 29.18 -4.85 -20.65
CA HIS A 29 27.78 -4.47 -20.93
C HIS A 29 27.67 -2.94 -21.00
N PRO A 30 28.23 -2.32 -22.07
CA PRO A 30 28.21 -0.88 -22.21
C PRO A 30 26.78 -0.39 -22.47
N ILE A 31 26.40 0.69 -21.80
CA ILE A 31 25.14 1.37 -22.11
C ILE A 31 25.30 2.15 -23.41
N SER A 32 24.49 1.81 -24.41
CA SER A 32 24.50 2.49 -25.70
C SER A 32 23.47 3.61 -25.76
N LYS A 33 23.69 4.60 -26.64
CA LYS A 33 22.72 5.66 -26.92
C LYS A 33 21.36 5.12 -27.39
N ALA A 34 21.30 3.92 -27.97
CA ALA A 34 20.06 3.30 -28.41
C ALA A 34 19.10 2.93 -27.25
N LEU A 35 19.59 2.87 -26.01
CA LEU A 35 18.81 2.63 -24.80
C LEU A 35 18.36 3.92 -24.10
N ILE A 36 18.69 5.07 -24.68
CA ILE A 36 18.42 6.41 -24.15
C ILE A 36 17.53 7.12 -25.16
N HIS A 37 16.36 7.59 -24.73
CA HIS A 37 15.43 8.31 -25.59
C HIS A 37 15.23 9.71 -25.04
N THR A 38 15.48 10.71 -25.87
CA THR A 38 15.27 12.14 -25.59
C THR A 38 14.12 12.68 -26.42
N PRO A 39 13.48 13.80 -26.05
CA PRO A 39 12.36 14.38 -26.81
C PRO A 39 12.65 14.65 -28.30
N ASN A 40 13.92 14.77 -28.69
CA ASN A 40 14.33 14.97 -30.08
C ASN A 40 14.35 13.66 -30.89
N ASP A 41 14.30 12.50 -30.24
CA ASP A 41 14.31 11.20 -30.88
C ASP A 41 12.90 10.77 -31.29
N MET A 42 12.73 10.28 -32.52
CA MET A 42 11.45 9.71 -32.98
C MET A 42 10.93 8.55 -32.11
N SER A 43 11.83 7.89 -31.37
CA SER A 43 11.51 6.78 -30.47
C SER A 43 10.95 7.21 -29.11
N PHE A 44 11.08 8.47 -28.71
CA PHE A 44 10.71 8.93 -27.37
C PHE A 44 9.22 8.77 -27.07
N THR A 45 8.35 9.34 -27.90
CA THR A 45 6.89 9.29 -27.69
C THR A 45 6.36 7.84 -27.71
N PRO A 46 6.71 6.99 -28.69
CA PRO A 46 6.32 5.57 -28.66
C PRO A 46 6.79 4.84 -27.40
N THR A 47 8.04 5.06 -26.97
CA THR A 47 8.58 4.45 -25.75
C THR A 47 7.82 4.92 -24.52
N LEU A 48 7.56 6.22 -24.39
CA LEU A 48 6.80 6.77 -23.27
C LEU A 48 5.39 6.18 -23.21
N GLN A 49 4.67 6.17 -24.33
CA GLN A 49 3.26 5.78 -24.38
C GLN A 49 3.02 4.26 -24.30
N SER A 50 4.02 3.44 -24.64
CA SER A 50 3.92 1.98 -24.68
C SER A 50 3.34 1.35 -23.39
N HIS A 51 3.66 1.94 -22.24
CA HIS A 51 3.28 1.47 -20.90
C HIS A 51 2.43 2.48 -20.11
N ILE A 52 1.82 3.49 -20.75
CA ILE A 52 0.79 4.28 -20.08
C ILE A 52 -0.51 3.47 -20.03
N ARG A 53 -1.08 3.29 -18.83
CA ARG A 53 -2.30 2.49 -18.61
C ARG A 53 -3.51 3.33 -18.19
N ASN A 54 -3.30 4.58 -17.82
CA ASN A 54 -4.35 5.54 -17.51
C ASN A 54 -4.23 6.76 -18.43
N LEU A 55 -5.18 6.94 -19.34
CA LEU A 55 -5.16 8.01 -20.33
C LEU A 55 -5.27 9.42 -19.73
N ARG A 56 -5.71 9.54 -18.47
CA ARG A 56 -5.69 10.82 -17.73
C ARG A 56 -4.31 11.47 -17.69
N PHE A 57 -3.25 10.67 -17.82
CA PHE A 57 -1.86 11.12 -17.79
C PHE A 57 -1.18 11.05 -19.17
N ASN A 58 -1.94 10.88 -20.25
CA ASN A 58 -1.43 10.91 -21.63
C ASN A 58 -2.03 12.09 -22.42
N ASN A 59 -1.94 13.29 -21.86
CA ASN A 59 -2.35 14.53 -22.53
C ASN A 59 -1.15 15.48 -22.71
N SER A 60 -1.35 16.56 -23.46
CA SER A 60 -0.31 17.56 -23.75
C SER A 60 0.15 18.35 -22.52
N THR A 61 -0.73 18.51 -21.51
CA THR A 61 -0.43 19.28 -20.29
C THR A 61 0.27 18.46 -19.21
N THR A 62 0.25 17.13 -19.30
CA THR A 62 0.97 16.25 -18.37
C THR A 62 2.46 16.43 -18.56
N ARG A 63 3.19 16.68 -17.47
CA ARG A 63 4.65 16.84 -17.50
C ARG A 63 5.33 15.58 -18.05
N LYS A 64 6.31 15.77 -18.93
CA LYS A 64 7.05 14.69 -19.61
C LYS A 64 8.46 14.57 -19.02
N PRO A 65 9.06 13.37 -19.02
CA PRO A 65 10.45 13.20 -18.58
C PRO A 65 11.42 13.90 -19.54
N LEU A 66 12.57 14.36 -19.03
CA LEU A 66 13.65 14.91 -19.87
C LEU A 66 14.30 13.85 -20.76
N LEU A 67 14.34 12.60 -20.29
CA LEU A 67 14.78 11.44 -21.05
C LEU A 67 14.19 10.15 -20.49
N ILE A 68 14.27 9.08 -21.26
CA ILE A 68 13.90 7.72 -20.87
C ILE A 68 15.13 6.83 -21.02
N VAL A 69 15.45 6.07 -19.98
CA VAL A 69 16.50 5.05 -19.99
C VAL A 69 15.83 3.68 -19.91
N VAL A 70 16.13 2.81 -20.88
CA VAL A 70 15.59 1.44 -20.97
C VAL A 70 16.72 0.43 -20.69
N PRO A 71 17.05 0.13 -19.42
CA PRO A 71 18.15 -0.76 -19.08
C PRO A 71 17.91 -2.19 -19.55
N THR A 72 18.96 -2.82 -20.09
CA THR A 72 18.99 -4.26 -20.46
C THR A 72 19.92 -5.08 -19.55
N HIS A 73 20.66 -4.40 -18.67
CA HIS A 73 21.60 -5.02 -17.75
C HIS A 73 21.64 -4.22 -16.43
N VAL A 74 21.98 -4.88 -15.32
CA VAL A 74 22.00 -4.27 -13.97
C VAL A 74 22.92 -3.06 -13.89
N SER A 75 24.08 -3.11 -14.54
CA SER A 75 25.03 -1.99 -14.59
C SER A 75 24.42 -0.69 -15.11
N HIS A 76 23.49 -0.77 -16.07
CA HIS A 76 22.81 0.41 -16.62
C HIS A 76 21.97 1.13 -15.56
N ILE A 77 21.41 0.38 -14.62
CA ILE A 77 20.61 0.91 -13.51
C ILE A 77 21.53 1.55 -12.46
N GLN A 78 22.62 0.87 -12.10
CA GLN A 78 23.61 1.40 -11.17
C GLN A 78 24.12 2.77 -11.65
N THR A 79 24.51 2.85 -12.93
CA THR A 79 24.96 4.12 -13.51
C THR A 79 23.83 5.15 -13.58
N ALA A 80 22.58 4.76 -13.88
CA ALA A 80 21.46 5.69 -13.88
C ALA A 80 21.19 6.30 -12.49
N VAL A 81 21.31 5.52 -11.41
CA VAL A 81 21.24 6.03 -10.03
C VAL A 81 22.35 7.05 -9.77
N ILE A 82 23.60 6.68 -10.06
CA ILE A 82 24.77 7.54 -9.82
C ILE A 82 24.70 8.85 -10.63
N SER A 83 24.31 8.77 -11.90
CA SER A 83 24.10 9.94 -12.77
C SER A 83 23.00 10.86 -12.23
N ALA A 84 21.88 10.28 -11.80
CA ALA A 84 20.76 11.04 -11.26
C ALA A 84 21.12 11.79 -9.98
N GLN A 85 21.89 11.18 -9.09
CA GLN A 85 22.41 11.84 -7.89
C GLN A 85 23.36 12.98 -8.25
N THR A 86 24.30 12.74 -9.17
CA THR A 86 25.29 13.73 -9.60
C THR A 86 24.62 15.00 -10.14
N HIS A 87 23.49 14.83 -10.82
CA HIS A 87 22.78 15.90 -11.52
C HIS A 87 21.48 16.35 -10.85
N ASN A 88 21.21 15.86 -9.63
CA ASN A 88 20.00 16.13 -8.87
C ASN A 88 18.70 15.98 -9.69
N LEU A 89 18.59 14.88 -10.44
CA LEU A 89 17.44 14.61 -11.29
C LEU A 89 16.55 13.54 -10.66
N GLN A 90 15.25 13.83 -10.49
CA GLN A 90 14.33 12.85 -9.92
C GLN A 90 14.21 11.64 -10.85
N MET A 91 14.37 10.43 -10.28
CA MET A 91 14.11 9.18 -10.97
C MET A 91 12.65 8.77 -10.80
N LYS A 92 11.97 8.45 -11.91
CA LYS A 92 10.69 7.71 -11.90
C LYS A 92 10.92 6.31 -12.44
N ILE A 93 10.52 5.29 -11.68
CA ILE A 93 10.75 3.88 -12.01
C ILE A 93 9.45 3.29 -12.56
N ARG A 94 9.51 2.67 -13.75
CA ARG A 94 8.35 2.05 -14.39
C ARG A 94 8.61 0.59 -14.76
N SER A 95 7.72 -0.26 -14.27
CA SER A 95 7.54 -1.64 -14.76
C SER A 95 6.37 -1.68 -15.77
N GLY A 96 5.22 -2.23 -15.40
CA GLY A 96 4.04 -2.32 -16.30
C GLY A 96 3.20 -1.05 -16.43
N GLY A 97 3.54 0.02 -15.71
CA GLY A 97 2.90 1.34 -15.81
C GLY A 97 1.43 1.42 -15.37
N HIS A 98 1.02 0.53 -14.46
CA HIS A 98 -0.34 0.44 -13.89
C HIS A 98 -0.60 1.38 -12.70
N ASP A 99 0.31 2.31 -12.41
CA ASP A 99 0.12 3.28 -11.32
C ASP A 99 -1.13 4.14 -11.59
N TYR A 100 -2.11 4.09 -10.69
CA TYR A 100 -3.42 4.73 -10.90
C TYR A 100 -3.36 6.26 -10.94
N GLU A 101 -2.28 6.84 -10.42
CA GLU A 101 -2.00 8.28 -10.43
C GLU A 101 -0.80 8.61 -11.35
N GLY A 102 -0.35 7.65 -12.15
CA GLY A 102 0.71 7.84 -13.14
C GLY A 102 2.09 8.10 -12.54
N LEU A 103 2.30 7.92 -11.23
CA LEU A 103 3.53 8.35 -10.55
C LEU A 103 4.80 7.64 -11.03
N SER A 104 4.68 6.55 -11.80
CA SER A 104 5.81 5.87 -12.43
C SER A 104 6.31 6.56 -13.70
N TYR A 105 5.60 7.54 -14.25
CA TYR A 105 5.96 8.21 -15.52
C TYR A 105 5.53 9.69 -15.61
N THR A 106 4.92 10.25 -14.57
CA THR A 106 4.67 11.68 -14.42
C THR A 106 5.08 12.17 -13.03
N SER A 107 5.25 13.49 -12.89
CA SER A 107 5.49 14.16 -11.62
C SER A 107 4.65 15.43 -11.54
N SER A 108 3.90 15.61 -10.45
CA SER A 108 3.18 16.86 -10.17
C SER A 108 4.02 17.83 -9.35
N THR A 109 4.89 17.32 -8.48
CA THR A 109 5.71 18.12 -7.55
C THR A 109 7.04 18.56 -8.14
N GLU A 110 7.67 17.75 -8.99
CA GLU A 110 9.03 18.03 -9.51
C GLU A 110 8.97 18.45 -10.98
N THR A 111 9.67 19.53 -11.31
CA THR A 111 9.70 20.08 -12.68
C THR A 111 10.61 19.29 -13.62
N ARG A 112 11.62 18.60 -13.08
CA ARG A 112 12.61 17.83 -13.85
C ARG A 112 12.74 16.42 -13.32
N PHE A 113 12.51 15.44 -14.20
CA PHE A 113 12.68 14.03 -13.89
C PHE A 113 13.08 13.25 -15.14
N PHE A 114 13.61 12.04 -14.93
CA PHE A 114 13.77 11.05 -15.99
C PHE A 114 13.04 9.76 -15.66
N LEU A 115 12.77 8.98 -16.69
CA LEU A 115 12.11 7.70 -16.58
C LEU A 115 13.12 6.56 -16.71
N LEU A 116 13.16 5.67 -15.72
CA LEU A 116 13.83 4.37 -15.80
C LEU A 116 12.78 3.30 -16.13
N ASP A 117 12.77 2.83 -17.37
CA ASP A 117 11.78 1.86 -17.85
C ASP A 117 12.34 0.43 -17.86
N MET A 118 11.90 -0.36 -16.88
CA MET A 118 12.41 -1.69 -16.57
C MET A 118 11.97 -2.77 -17.57
N GLN A 119 11.19 -2.44 -18.60
CA GLN A 119 10.52 -3.41 -19.49
C GLN A 119 11.43 -4.49 -20.10
N LYS A 120 12.74 -4.23 -20.27
CA LYS A 120 13.69 -5.18 -20.86
C LYS A 120 14.29 -6.15 -19.84
N LEU A 121 14.18 -5.88 -18.55
CA LEU A 121 14.56 -6.77 -17.47
C LEU A 121 13.32 -7.58 -17.04
N CYS A 122 13.01 -8.62 -17.80
CA CYS A 122 11.79 -9.41 -17.67
C CYS A 122 12.01 -10.94 -17.68
N SER A 123 13.22 -11.41 -17.32
CA SER A 123 13.47 -12.85 -17.20
C SER A 123 12.65 -13.48 -16.07
N ILE A 124 12.28 -14.76 -16.27
CA ILE A 124 11.53 -15.57 -15.32
C ILE A 124 12.16 -16.97 -15.32
N ASP A 125 12.83 -17.28 -14.22
CA ASP A 125 13.62 -18.49 -14.05
C ASP A 125 12.97 -19.35 -12.96
N LEU A 126 12.31 -20.44 -13.39
CA LEU A 126 11.59 -21.36 -12.50
C LEU A 126 12.51 -22.49 -12.05
N ASP A 127 12.41 -22.85 -10.77
CA ASP A 127 12.96 -24.07 -10.20
C ASP A 127 11.83 -24.84 -9.52
N LEU A 128 11.28 -25.82 -10.26
CA LEU A 128 10.19 -26.66 -9.74
C LEU A 128 10.66 -27.67 -8.69
N ALA A 129 11.97 -27.96 -8.59
CA ALA A 129 12.48 -28.85 -7.55
C ALA A 129 12.44 -28.19 -6.17
N THR A 130 12.67 -26.88 -6.13
CA THR A 130 12.54 -26.07 -4.91
C THR A 130 11.21 -25.32 -4.81
N GLU A 131 10.34 -25.46 -5.80
CA GLU A 131 9.07 -24.71 -5.94
C GLU A 131 9.28 -23.18 -5.85
N THR A 132 10.39 -22.68 -6.41
CA THR A 132 10.70 -21.24 -6.41
C THR A 132 10.84 -20.66 -7.81
N ALA A 133 10.80 -19.33 -7.91
CA ALA A 133 11.08 -18.61 -9.14
C ALA A 133 11.81 -17.30 -8.89
N TRP A 134 12.80 -16.97 -9.72
CA TRP A 134 13.30 -15.60 -9.85
C TRP A 134 12.53 -14.88 -10.95
N VAL A 135 12.01 -13.69 -10.63
CA VAL A 135 11.16 -12.90 -11.54
C VAL A 135 11.68 -11.47 -11.57
N GLN A 136 12.18 -11.02 -12.73
CA GLN A 136 12.64 -9.64 -12.87
C GLN A 136 11.48 -8.64 -12.88
N SER A 137 11.71 -7.46 -12.31
CA SER A 137 10.69 -6.43 -12.06
C SER A 137 10.00 -5.88 -13.32
N GLY A 138 10.61 -6.02 -14.50
CA GLY A 138 10.02 -5.63 -15.78
C GLY A 138 9.07 -6.66 -16.39
N ALA A 139 9.00 -7.88 -15.84
CA ALA A 139 8.02 -8.87 -16.24
C ALA A 139 6.60 -8.45 -15.84
N THR A 140 5.61 -8.95 -16.56
CA THR A 140 4.19 -8.80 -16.24
C THR A 140 3.65 -10.03 -15.50
N LEU A 141 2.53 -9.88 -14.81
CA LEU A 141 1.85 -11.01 -14.15
C LEU A 141 1.43 -12.08 -15.17
N GLY A 142 0.99 -11.66 -16.37
CA GLY A 142 0.64 -12.58 -17.45
C GLY A 142 1.82 -13.43 -17.90
N GLU A 143 2.99 -12.83 -18.08
CA GLU A 143 4.22 -13.57 -18.43
C GLU A 143 4.62 -14.57 -17.34
N LEU A 144 4.47 -14.19 -16.07
CA LEU A 144 4.69 -15.11 -14.94
C LEU A 144 3.71 -16.28 -14.96
N TYR A 145 2.41 -16.01 -15.10
CA TYR A 145 1.37 -17.03 -15.11
C TYR A 145 1.55 -17.99 -16.29
N TYR A 146 1.84 -17.45 -17.48
CA TYR A 146 2.15 -18.25 -18.66
C TYR A 146 3.36 -19.15 -18.42
N LYS A 147 4.48 -18.60 -17.92
CA LYS A 147 5.69 -19.39 -17.66
C LYS A 147 5.43 -20.52 -16.66
N ILE A 148 4.67 -20.27 -15.59
CA ILE A 148 4.29 -21.31 -14.62
C ILE A 148 3.45 -22.40 -15.28
N ALA A 149 2.37 -22.03 -15.98
CA ALA A 149 1.44 -22.99 -16.59
C ALA A 149 2.07 -23.88 -17.66
N GLN A 150 3.02 -23.33 -18.43
CA GLN A 150 3.77 -24.09 -19.43
C GLN A 150 4.72 -25.13 -18.82
N ASN A 151 5.08 -25.00 -17.54
CA ASN A 151 5.99 -25.92 -16.85
C ASN A 151 5.28 -26.81 -15.82
N SER A 152 4.08 -26.44 -15.34
CA SER A 152 3.34 -27.20 -14.34
C SER A 152 1.85 -26.87 -14.34
N LYS A 153 1.01 -27.92 -14.24
CA LYS A 153 -0.45 -27.81 -14.08
C LYS A 153 -0.92 -27.69 -12.63
N VAL A 154 -0.04 -27.98 -11.68
CA VAL A 154 -0.33 -28.02 -10.24
C VAL A 154 0.34 -26.90 -9.44
N HIS A 155 0.90 -25.90 -10.14
CA HIS A 155 1.53 -24.73 -9.53
C HIS A 155 0.85 -23.45 -10.00
N GLY A 156 0.73 -22.48 -9.09
CA GLY A 156 0.24 -21.15 -9.38
C GLY A 156 0.97 -20.12 -8.53
N PHE A 157 0.53 -18.86 -8.59
CA PHE A 157 1.07 -17.79 -7.77
C PHE A 157 0.00 -16.77 -7.34
N PRO A 158 -0.15 -16.45 -6.04
CA PRO A 158 -1.20 -15.55 -5.55
C PRO A 158 -0.87 -14.07 -5.83
N ALA A 159 -1.26 -13.60 -7.01
CA ALA A 159 -1.11 -12.20 -7.44
C ALA A 159 -2.38 -11.68 -8.15
N GLY A 160 -2.31 -10.48 -8.72
CA GLY A 160 -3.44 -9.79 -9.36
C GLY A 160 -3.99 -10.50 -10.60
N VAL A 161 -5.24 -10.21 -10.95
CA VAL A 161 -5.93 -10.84 -12.11
C VAL A 161 -5.60 -10.18 -13.45
N CYS A 162 -5.10 -8.93 -13.45
CA CYS A 162 -4.84 -8.17 -14.68
C CYS A 162 -3.48 -8.58 -15.28
N PRO A 163 -3.43 -9.21 -16.47
CA PRO A 163 -2.17 -9.79 -16.99
C PRO A 163 -1.06 -8.76 -17.24
N SER A 164 -1.41 -7.57 -17.73
CA SER A 164 -0.43 -6.52 -18.08
C SER A 164 0.15 -5.74 -16.89
N VAL A 165 -0.24 -6.07 -15.65
CA VAL A 165 0.34 -5.46 -14.45
C VAL A 165 1.79 -5.92 -14.31
N GLY A 166 2.70 -4.97 -14.07
CA GLY A 166 4.12 -5.28 -13.90
C GLY A 166 4.45 -5.79 -12.48
N VAL A 167 5.31 -6.80 -12.42
CA VAL A 167 5.78 -7.45 -11.19
C VAL A 167 6.39 -6.43 -10.21
N GLY A 168 7.28 -5.55 -10.69
CA GLY A 168 8.02 -4.60 -9.85
C GLY A 168 7.12 -3.76 -8.93
N GLY A 169 6.12 -3.10 -9.52
CA GLY A 169 5.16 -2.30 -8.76
C GLY A 169 4.21 -3.15 -7.93
N HIS A 170 3.64 -4.22 -8.52
CA HIS A 170 2.64 -5.06 -7.87
C HIS A 170 3.16 -5.70 -6.58
N PHE A 171 4.33 -6.35 -6.67
CA PHE A 171 4.94 -7.09 -5.57
C PHE A 171 5.35 -6.13 -4.45
N SER A 172 5.89 -4.96 -4.81
CA SER A 172 6.36 -4.01 -3.81
C SER A 172 5.24 -3.34 -2.99
N GLY A 173 4.00 -3.35 -3.50
CA GLY A 173 2.83 -2.76 -2.86
C GLY A 173 1.83 -3.77 -2.29
N ALA A 174 2.31 -4.95 -1.87
CA ALA A 174 1.58 -6.08 -1.30
C ALA A 174 1.09 -7.14 -2.30
N GLY A 175 0.27 -6.75 -3.28
CA GLY A 175 -0.19 -7.64 -4.36
C GLY A 175 -1.27 -8.64 -3.90
N TYR A 176 -2.54 -8.34 -4.23
CA TYR A 176 -3.66 -9.22 -3.88
C TYR A 176 -4.28 -9.85 -5.13
N GLY A 177 -4.89 -11.03 -4.94
CA GLY A 177 -5.55 -11.80 -5.97
C GLY A 177 -6.79 -12.54 -5.46
N ASN A 178 -7.41 -13.31 -6.35
CA ASN A 178 -8.52 -14.21 -6.04
C ASN A 178 -8.10 -15.47 -5.27
N MET A 179 -6.79 -15.70 -5.05
CA MET A 179 -6.30 -16.78 -4.19
C MET A 179 -5.87 -16.32 -2.78
N MET A 180 -6.12 -15.03 -2.44
CA MET A 180 -5.58 -14.46 -1.20
C MET A 180 -6.15 -15.08 0.08
N ARG A 181 -7.37 -15.63 0.03
CA ARG A 181 -7.99 -16.29 1.18
C ARG A 181 -7.34 -17.63 1.53
N LYS A 182 -6.71 -18.30 0.56
CA LYS A 182 -5.98 -19.56 0.78
C LYS A 182 -4.50 -19.33 1.05
N TYR A 183 -3.86 -18.45 0.28
CA TYR A 183 -2.39 -18.33 0.31
C TYR A 183 -1.89 -17.00 0.89
N GLY A 184 -2.74 -16.00 1.12
CA GLY A 184 -2.30 -14.65 1.47
C GLY A 184 -1.91 -13.81 0.26
N LEU A 185 -1.14 -12.75 0.47
CA LEU A 185 -0.72 -11.80 -0.57
C LEU A 185 0.56 -12.26 -1.27
N THR A 186 0.84 -11.67 -2.43
CA THR A 186 2.11 -11.84 -3.15
C THR A 186 3.32 -11.65 -2.24
N VAL A 187 3.32 -10.62 -1.39
CA VAL A 187 4.44 -10.33 -0.47
C VAL A 187 4.69 -11.38 0.60
N ASP A 188 3.69 -12.19 0.90
CA ASP A 188 3.80 -13.27 1.88
C ASP A 188 4.55 -14.49 1.29
N HIS A 189 4.80 -14.49 -0.04
CA HIS A 189 5.53 -15.53 -0.77
C HIS A 189 6.89 -15.07 -1.33
N ILE A 190 7.30 -13.83 -1.08
CA ILE A 190 8.62 -13.34 -1.48
C ILE A 190 9.65 -13.78 -0.43
N VAL A 191 10.65 -14.53 -0.87
CA VAL A 191 11.70 -15.13 -0.01
C VAL A 191 13.08 -14.48 -0.18
N ASP A 192 13.32 -13.80 -1.30
CA ASP A 192 14.52 -13.02 -1.59
C ASP A 192 14.20 -11.91 -2.60
N ALA A 193 15.09 -10.94 -2.78
CA ALA A 193 14.99 -9.90 -3.77
C ALA A 193 16.37 -9.34 -4.12
N GLN A 194 16.51 -8.81 -5.33
CA GLN A 194 17.67 -8.03 -5.75
C GLN A 194 17.27 -6.57 -5.92
N LEU A 195 18.05 -5.63 -5.36
CA LEU A 195 17.76 -4.20 -5.36
C LEU A 195 19.03 -3.38 -5.62
N VAL A 196 18.91 -2.30 -6.39
CA VAL A 196 19.93 -1.25 -6.46
C VAL A 196 19.57 -0.14 -5.48
N ASN A 197 20.47 0.11 -4.52
CA ASN A 197 20.26 1.12 -3.49
C ASN A 197 20.73 2.51 -3.94
N VAL A 198 20.69 3.48 -3.03
CA VAL A 198 21.01 4.88 -3.34
C VAL A 198 22.49 5.09 -3.66
N GLU A 199 23.40 4.22 -3.23
CA GLU A 199 24.82 4.28 -3.63
C GLU A 199 25.12 3.51 -4.92
N GLY A 200 24.09 3.00 -5.61
CA GLY A 200 24.26 2.20 -6.83
C GLY A 200 24.79 0.78 -6.56
N ARG A 201 24.76 0.29 -5.32
CA ARG A 201 25.14 -1.09 -4.98
C ARG A 201 23.98 -2.04 -5.24
N VAL A 202 24.30 -3.23 -5.75
CA VAL A 202 23.33 -4.33 -5.88
C VAL A 202 23.31 -5.10 -4.56
N LEU A 203 22.12 -5.23 -3.99
CA LEU A 203 21.89 -5.93 -2.73
C LEU A 203 20.93 -7.09 -2.97
N ASP A 204 21.23 -8.24 -2.39
CA ASP A 204 20.30 -9.34 -2.16
C ASP A 204 19.70 -9.25 -0.73
N ARG A 205 18.84 -10.19 -0.32
CA ARG A 205 18.26 -10.19 1.04
C ARG A 205 19.32 -10.13 2.13
N MET A 206 20.38 -10.91 2.00
CA MET A 206 21.44 -10.99 3.01
C MET A 206 22.15 -9.64 3.17
N SER A 207 22.58 -9.04 2.05
CA SER A 207 23.33 -7.79 2.04
C SER A 207 22.47 -6.54 2.27
N MET A 208 21.17 -6.57 1.97
CA MET A 208 20.24 -5.48 2.30
C MET A 208 19.75 -5.52 3.75
N GLY A 209 19.81 -6.69 4.40
CA GLY A 209 19.31 -6.93 5.74
C GLY A 209 17.78 -7.05 5.82
N GLU A 210 17.29 -7.64 6.91
CA GLU A 210 15.87 -7.97 7.08
C GLU A 210 14.96 -6.74 7.14
N ASP A 211 15.47 -5.60 7.60
CA ASP A 211 14.70 -4.35 7.66
C ASP A 211 14.34 -3.84 6.26
N LEU A 212 15.32 -3.69 5.37
CA LEU A 212 15.07 -3.26 3.99
C LEU A 212 14.28 -4.32 3.23
N PHE A 213 14.59 -5.61 3.43
CA PHE A 213 13.83 -6.71 2.84
C PHE A 213 12.36 -6.71 3.28
N TRP A 214 12.07 -6.39 4.55
CA TRP A 214 10.69 -6.19 5.02
C TRP A 214 10.04 -4.99 4.34
N ALA A 215 10.72 -3.84 4.25
CA ALA A 215 10.15 -2.60 3.69
C ALA A 215 9.74 -2.73 2.22
N ILE A 216 10.53 -3.41 1.39
CA ILE A 216 10.21 -3.57 -0.04
C ILE A 216 9.08 -4.57 -0.31
N ARG A 217 8.67 -5.36 0.70
CA ARG A 217 7.57 -6.33 0.61
C ARG A 217 6.23 -5.75 1.07
N GLY A 218 5.90 -4.54 0.62
CA GLY A 218 4.60 -3.92 0.87
C GLY A 218 4.63 -2.40 1.06
N GLY A 219 5.81 -1.82 1.34
CA GLY A 219 5.98 -0.38 1.59
C GLY A 219 6.10 0.49 0.32
N GLY A 220 6.00 -0.10 -0.87
CA GLY A 220 6.22 0.56 -2.14
C GLY A 220 7.71 0.72 -2.45
N GLY A 221 8.23 -0.15 -3.32
CA GLY A 221 9.68 -0.29 -3.57
C GLY A 221 10.34 0.99 -4.07
N ALA A 222 9.60 1.82 -4.81
CA ALA A 222 10.06 3.11 -5.31
C ALA A 222 10.38 4.15 -4.21
N SER A 223 10.10 3.86 -2.93
CA SER A 223 10.56 4.67 -1.80
C SER A 223 11.96 4.27 -1.30
N PHE A 224 12.49 3.11 -1.70
CA PHE A 224 13.68 2.52 -1.07
C PHE A 224 14.81 2.17 -2.04
N GLY A 225 14.49 1.94 -3.32
CA GLY A 225 15.49 1.61 -4.34
C GLY A 225 14.88 1.14 -5.64
N VAL A 226 15.73 0.70 -6.56
CA VAL A 226 15.30 0.04 -7.80
C VAL A 226 15.32 -1.47 -7.58
N VAL A 227 14.16 -2.07 -7.33
CA VAL A 227 14.07 -3.54 -7.25
C VAL A 227 14.28 -4.14 -8.65
N LEU A 228 15.28 -5.01 -8.77
CA LEU A 228 15.68 -5.69 -10.00
C LEU A 228 14.85 -6.96 -10.24
N ALA A 229 14.72 -7.78 -9.20
CA ALA A 229 14.04 -9.07 -9.25
C ALA A 229 13.56 -9.51 -7.86
N TYR A 230 12.57 -10.38 -7.83
CA TYR A 230 12.11 -11.06 -6.62
C TYR A 230 12.30 -12.57 -6.76
N LYS A 231 12.70 -13.24 -5.68
CA LYS A 231 12.58 -14.68 -5.54
C LYS A 231 11.29 -15.00 -4.81
N ILE A 232 10.43 -15.81 -5.41
CA ILE A 232 9.13 -16.18 -4.88
C ILE A 232 9.01 -17.68 -4.66
N ASN A 233 8.19 -18.06 -3.69
CA ASN A 233 7.65 -19.41 -3.58
C ASN A 233 6.42 -19.53 -4.48
N LEU A 234 6.36 -20.60 -5.27
CA LEU A 234 5.16 -21.02 -5.96
C LEU A 234 4.21 -21.69 -4.96
N VAL A 235 2.92 -21.72 -5.29
CA VAL A 235 1.93 -22.42 -4.46
C VAL A 235 1.33 -23.58 -5.24
N ARG A 236 1.07 -24.70 -4.53
CA ARG A 236 0.40 -25.85 -5.12
C ARG A 236 -1.09 -25.61 -5.25
N ILE A 237 -1.65 -25.88 -6.42
CA ILE A 237 -3.06 -25.76 -6.77
C ILE A 237 -3.58 -27.09 -7.36
N PRO A 238 -4.89 -27.38 -7.29
CA PRO A 238 -5.44 -28.49 -8.06
C PRO A 238 -5.36 -28.21 -9.56
N GLU A 239 -5.25 -29.27 -10.37
CA GLU A 239 -5.25 -29.12 -11.84
C GLU A 239 -6.57 -28.53 -12.36
N THR A 240 -7.68 -28.90 -11.71
CA THR A 240 -9.02 -28.40 -11.99
C THR A 240 -9.45 -27.43 -10.90
N VAL A 241 -9.87 -26.25 -11.32
CA VAL A 241 -10.52 -25.22 -10.49
C VAL A 241 -11.92 -24.94 -11.04
N THR A 242 -12.78 -24.38 -10.22
CA THR A 242 -14.15 -24.02 -10.63
C THR A 242 -14.35 -22.51 -10.56
N VAL A 243 -14.95 -21.93 -11.58
CA VAL A 243 -15.38 -20.52 -11.59
C VAL A 243 -16.89 -20.43 -11.79
N PHE A 244 -17.50 -19.36 -11.28
CA PHE A 244 -18.88 -19.03 -11.61
C PHE A 244 -19.10 -17.52 -11.58
N LYS A 245 -20.16 -17.08 -12.26
CA LYS A 245 -20.66 -15.71 -12.20
C LYS A 245 -22.18 -15.74 -12.12
N VAL A 246 -22.72 -15.19 -11.03
CA VAL A 246 -24.16 -15.04 -10.82
C VAL A 246 -24.48 -13.56 -10.73
N GLU A 247 -25.40 -13.09 -11.57
CA GLU A 247 -25.86 -11.69 -11.60
C GLU A 247 -27.29 -11.58 -11.10
N ARG A 248 -27.57 -10.52 -10.34
CA ARG A 248 -28.92 -10.15 -9.93
C ARG A 248 -29.16 -8.66 -10.09
N THR A 249 -30.38 -8.26 -10.42
CA THR A 249 -30.79 -6.85 -10.49
C THR A 249 -31.75 -6.51 -9.35
N GLN A 250 -31.86 -5.23 -8.99
CA GLN A 250 -32.62 -4.78 -7.84
C GLN A 250 -34.11 -5.18 -7.87
N GLU A 251 -34.69 -5.37 -9.06
CA GLU A 251 -36.08 -5.82 -9.25
C GLU A 251 -36.30 -7.28 -8.83
N GLN A 252 -35.23 -8.07 -8.74
CA GLN A 252 -35.28 -9.41 -8.21
C GLN A 252 -35.31 -9.32 -6.69
N ASN A 253 -36.50 -9.55 -6.10
CA ASN A 253 -36.69 -9.62 -4.65
C ASN A 253 -35.56 -10.42 -3.98
N ALA A 254 -35.00 -9.90 -2.89
CA ALA A 254 -33.88 -10.46 -2.10
C ALA A 254 -32.43 -10.04 -2.47
N VAL A 255 -32.20 -9.05 -3.36
CA VAL A 255 -30.83 -8.51 -3.57
C VAL A 255 -30.19 -8.02 -2.26
N ASN A 256 -30.93 -7.26 -1.45
CA ASN A 256 -30.44 -6.79 -0.15
C ASN A 256 -30.08 -7.94 0.78
N ASP A 257 -30.90 -9.00 0.81
CA ASP A 257 -30.67 -10.14 1.69
C ASP A 257 -29.41 -10.90 1.30
N VAL A 258 -29.20 -11.15 0.00
CA VAL A 258 -28.00 -11.84 -0.49
C VAL A 258 -26.75 -10.98 -0.32
N VAL A 259 -26.82 -9.68 -0.59
CA VAL A 259 -25.68 -8.76 -0.38
C VAL A 259 -25.33 -8.67 1.11
N PHE A 260 -26.33 -8.51 1.98
CA PHE A 260 -26.12 -8.52 3.42
C PHE A 260 -25.49 -9.83 3.88
N ARG A 261 -26.04 -10.96 3.44
CA ARG A 261 -25.53 -12.28 3.78
C ARG A 261 -24.10 -12.52 3.30
N TRP A 262 -23.77 -12.07 2.09
CA TRP A 262 -22.40 -12.14 1.56
C TRP A 262 -21.39 -11.50 2.51
N GLN A 263 -21.71 -10.35 3.10
CA GLN A 263 -20.81 -9.66 4.04
C GLN A 263 -20.53 -10.49 5.30
N GLU A 264 -21.48 -11.31 5.75
CA GLU A 264 -21.35 -12.13 6.96
C GLU A 264 -20.58 -13.42 6.71
N VAL A 265 -20.79 -14.04 5.54
CA VAL A 265 -20.28 -15.39 5.26
C VAL A 265 -19.01 -15.39 4.44
N ALA A 266 -18.84 -14.48 3.47
CA ALA A 266 -17.73 -14.52 2.53
C ALA A 266 -16.34 -14.55 3.19
N PRO A 267 -16.10 -13.85 4.32
CA PRO A 267 -14.80 -13.95 5.02
C PRO A 267 -14.56 -15.28 5.72
N LYS A 268 -15.63 -16.05 5.99
CA LYS A 268 -15.65 -17.28 6.79
C LYS A 268 -15.90 -18.55 5.97
N LEU A 269 -16.13 -18.40 4.66
CA LEU A 269 -16.24 -19.55 3.75
C LEU A 269 -14.95 -20.38 3.75
N ASP A 270 -15.03 -21.60 3.21
CA ASP A 270 -13.87 -22.45 2.93
C ASP A 270 -12.75 -21.61 2.28
N GLU A 271 -11.50 -21.76 2.75
CA GLU A 271 -10.36 -20.95 2.29
C GLU A 271 -10.07 -21.12 0.79
N ASP A 272 -10.44 -22.27 0.22
CA ASP A 272 -10.37 -22.56 -1.21
C ASP A 272 -11.32 -21.70 -2.05
N LEU A 273 -12.32 -21.06 -1.43
CA LEU A 273 -13.39 -20.31 -2.08
C LEU A 273 -13.20 -18.80 -1.96
N PHE A 274 -13.09 -18.12 -3.09
CA PHE A 274 -13.11 -16.67 -3.18
C PHE A 274 -14.34 -16.22 -3.97
N ILE A 275 -15.17 -15.35 -3.39
CA ILE A 275 -16.35 -14.78 -4.06
C ILE A 275 -16.26 -13.25 -3.99
N ARG A 276 -15.90 -12.59 -5.10
CA ARG A 276 -16.00 -11.14 -5.24
C ARG A 276 -17.45 -10.74 -5.45
N MET A 277 -17.89 -9.69 -4.78
CA MET A 277 -19.15 -9.01 -5.06
C MET A 277 -18.87 -7.70 -5.80
N ILE A 278 -19.58 -7.46 -6.91
CA ILE A 278 -19.48 -6.25 -7.73
C ILE A 278 -20.86 -5.58 -7.72
N LEU A 279 -20.89 -4.29 -7.40
CA LEU A 279 -22.05 -3.44 -7.55
C LEU A 279 -21.79 -2.48 -8.71
N ASP A 280 -22.67 -2.47 -9.71
CA ASP A 280 -22.65 -1.51 -10.81
C ASP A 280 -24.06 -1.12 -11.23
N VAL A 281 -24.17 -0.10 -12.10
CA VAL A 281 -25.47 0.37 -12.61
C VAL A 281 -25.59 -0.03 -14.07
N VAL A 282 -26.72 -0.64 -14.42
CA VAL A 282 -27.06 -1.08 -15.78
C VAL A 282 -28.43 -0.54 -16.18
N LYS A 283 -28.78 -0.68 -17.46
CA LYS A 283 -30.17 -0.48 -17.89
C LYS A 283 -30.94 -1.78 -17.65
N SER A 284 -32.07 -1.69 -16.96
CA SER A 284 -32.97 -2.81 -16.72
C SER A 284 -33.52 -3.32 -18.05
N SER A 285 -33.46 -4.63 -18.27
CA SER A 285 -34.09 -5.25 -19.44
C SER A 285 -35.62 -5.27 -19.36
N GLN A 286 -36.18 -5.05 -18.15
CA GLN A 286 -37.63 -5.06 -17.93
C GLN A 286 -38.25 -3.67 -18.09
N THR A 287 -37.64 -2.64 -17.48
CA THR A 287 -38.19 -1.28 -17.46
C THR A 287 -37.48 -0.31 -18.41
N GLY A 288 -36.26 -0.64 -18.87
CA GLY A 288 -35.40 0.29 -19.62
C GLY A 288 -34.73 1.36 -18.77
N GLU A 289 -35.13 1.50 -17.50
CA GLU A 289 -34.57 2.48 -16.55
C GLU A 289 -33.23 2.00 -15.96
N LYS A 290 -32.49 2.93 -15.32
CA LYS A 290 -31.24 2.60 -14.63
C LYS A 290 -31.55 1.83 -13.35
N THR A 291 -30.87 0.70 -13.16
CA THR A 291 -31.03 -0.18 -12.00
C THR A 291 -29.68 -0.65 -11.50
N LEU A 292 -29.60 -0.99 -10.21
CA LEU A 292 -28.42 -1.60 -9.65
C LEU A 292 -28.35 -3.08 -10.08
N ARG A 293 -27.16 -3.51 -10.48
CA ARG A 293 -26.79 -4.92 -10.63
C ARG A 293 -25.75 -5.31 -9.59
N VAL A 294 -25.94 -6.51 -9.04
CA VAL A 294 -25.00 -7.21 -8.19
C VAL A 294 -24.47 -8.41 -8.93
N SER A 295 -23.15 -8.53 -9.06
CA SER A 295 -22.49 -9.71 -9.64
C SER A 295 -21.62 -10.40 -8.60
N PHE A 296 -21.80 -11.70 -8.42
CA PHE A 296 -20.93 -12.56 -7.64
C PHE A 296 -20.02 -13.33 -8.58
N VAL A 297 -18.71 -13.07 -8.52
CA VAL A 297 -17.70 -13.69 -9.38
C VAL A 297 -16.74 -14.49 -8.51
N ALA A 298 -16.58 -15.78 -8.78
CA ALA A 298 -15.87 -16.66 -7.88
C ALA A 298 -14.76 -17.49 -8.53
N LEU A 299 -13.77 -17.82 -7.71
CA LEU A 299 -12.79 -18.88 -7.93
C LEU A 299 -12.91 -19.86 -6.76
N TYR A 300 -13.03 -21.14 -7.07
CA TYR A 300 -12.91 -22.24 -6.12
C TYR A 300 -11.75 -23.15 -6.53
N LEU A 301 -10.82 -23.39 -5.60
CA LEU A 301 -9.70 -24.29 -5.82
C LEU A 301 -10.11 -25.75 -5.58
N GLY A 302 -10.99 -26.24 -6.45
CA GLY A 302 -11.51 -27.61 -6.44
C GLY A 302 -12.62 -27.81 -7.49
N ASP A 303 -13.27 -28.97 -7.43
CA ASP A 303 -14.36 -29.36 -8.34
C ASP A 303 -15.71 -28.71 -7.98
N SER A 304 -16.64 -28.74 -8.94
CA SER A 304 -17.96 -28.13 -8.82
C SER A 304 -18.88 -28.86 -7.84
N ASP A 305 -18.71 -30.16 -7.62
CA ASP A 305 -19.55 -30.93 -6.70
C ASP A 305 -19.28 -30.53 -5.25
N ARG A 306 -18.01 -30.43 -4.87
CA ARG A 306 -17.63 -29.93 -3.54
C ARG A 306 -18.03 -28.46 -3.36
N LEU A 307 -17.85 -27.63 -4.38
CA LEU A 307 -18.31 -26.24 -4.35
C LEU A 307 -19.81 -26.12 -4.06
N ILE A 308 -20.64 -26.89 -4.76
CA ILE A 308 -22.09 -26.86 -4.57
C ILE A 308 -22.48 -27.33 -3.16
N SER A 309 -21.78 -28.34 -2.62
CA SER A 309 -21.98 -28.77 -1.23
C SER A 309 -21.68 -27.65 -0.22
N ILE A 310 -20.56 -26.95 -0.38
CA ILE A 310 -20.18 -25.80 0.46
C ILE A 310 -21.23 -24.70 0.37
N MET A 311 -21.64 -24.34 -0.85
CA MET A 311 -22.60 -23.25 -1.08
C MET A 311 -23.98 -23.56 -0.51
N ARG A 312 -24.47 -24.79 -0.63
CA ARG A 312 -25.76 -25.21 -0.01
C ARG A 312 -25.73 -25.11 1.51
N LYS A 313 -24.59 -25.42 2.13
CA LYS A 313 -24.43 -25.40 3.59
C LYS A 313 -24.24 -23.99 4.14
N SER A 314 -23.39 -23.19 3.50
CA SER A 314 -22.85 -21.95 4.07
C SER A 314 -23.41 -20.68 3.44
N PHE A 315 -23.95 -20.74 2.23
CA PHE A 315 -24.54 -19.59 1.54
C PHE A 315 -25.68 -19.98 0.57
N PRO A 316 -26.74 -20.66 1.06
CA PRO A 316 -27.83 -21.15 0.21
C PRO A 316 -28.62 -20.02 -0.48
N GLU A 317 -28.64 -18.82 0.10
CA GLU A 317 -29.35 -17.65 -0.42
C GLU A 317 -28.82 -17.21 -1.79
N MET A 318 -27.56 -17.55 -2.13
CA MET A 318 -26.99 -17.33 -3.45
C MET A 318 -27.70 -18.15 -4.53
N GLY A 319 -28.30 -19.29 -4.18
CA GLY A 319 -29.02 -20.15 -5.13
C GLY A 319 -28.15 -20.71 -6.25
N LEU A 320 -26.84 -20.91 -5.99
CA LEU A 320 -25.90 -21.41 -6.98
C LEU A 320 -26.29 -22.82 -7.44
N ARG A 321 -26.36 -23.03 -8.76
CA ARG A 321 -26.62 -24.34 -9.38
C ARG A 321 -25.36 -24.86 -10.05
N LYS A 322 -25.28 -26.18 -10.20
CA LYS A 322 -24.14 -26.82 -10.90
C LYS A 322 -24.00 -26.33 -12.34
N SER A 323 -25.10 -25.99 -13.01
CA SER A 323 -25.11 -25.40 -14.35
C SER A 323 -24.47 -24.01 -14.45
N ASP A 324 -24.33 -23.31 -13.32
CA ASP A 324 -23.71 -21.98 -13.26
C ASP A 324 -22.18 -22.09 -13.08
N CYS A 325 -21.66 -23.31 -12.82
CA CYS A 325 -20.25 -23.59 -12.55
C CYS A 325 -19.52 -24.01 -13.83
N ILE A 326 -18.29 -23.54 -13.99
CA ILE A 326 -17.39 -23.89 -15.08
C ILE A 326 -16.10 -24.45 -14.46
N GLU A 327 -15.85 -25.73 -14.68
CA GLU A 327 -14.55 -26.36 -14.33
C GLU A 327 -13.53 -26.07 -15.42
N THR A 328 -12.33 -25.68 -15.01
CA THR A 328 -11.28 -25.18 -15.89
C THR A 328 -9.91 -25.29 -15.23
N ASN A 329 -8.83 -24.92 -15.94
CA ASN A 329 -7.51 -24.75 -15.34
C ASN A 329 -7.35 -23.34 -14.70
N TRP A 330 -6.30 -23.16 -13.89
CA TRP A 330 -6.03 -21.92 -13.17
C TRP A 330 -5.79 -20.70 -14.08
N VAL A 331 -5.08 -20.85 -15.20
CA VAL A 331 -4.85 -19.74 -16.15
C VAL A 331 -6.15 -19.24 -16.76
N GLN A 332 -6.99 -20.16 -17.22
CA GLN A 332 -8.29 -19.84 -17.79
C GLN A 332 -9.23 -19.21 -16.74
N SER A 333 -9.08 -19.54 -15.45
CA SER A 333 -9.78 -18.81 -14.39
C SER A 333 -9.42 -17.31 -14.36
N SER A 334 -8.18 -16.94 -14.69
CA SER A 334 -7.77 -15.54 -14.77
C SER A 334 -8.43 -14.83 -15.97
N PHE A 335 -8.62 -15.53 -17.09
CA PHE A 335 -9.40 -15.03 -18.24
C PHE A 335 -10.85 -14.75 -17.86
N PHE A 336 -11.48 -15.67 -17.12
CA PHE A 336 -12.82 -15.49 -16.58
C PHE A 336 -12.94 -14.20 -15.74
N PHE A 337 -12.00 -13.94 -14.83
CA PHE A 337 -12.01 -12.74 -13.98
C PHE A 337 -11.75 -11.43 -14.74
N PHE A 338 -11.13 -11.50 -15.92
CA PHE A 338 -10.84 -10.33 -16.76
C PHE A 338 -11.83 -10.18 -17.92
N ASN A 339 -12.90 -11.00 -17.95
CA ASN A 339 -13.87 -11.09 -19.05
C ASN A 339 -13.22 -11.36 -20.42
N ILE A 340 -12.12 -12.11 -20.44
CA ILE A 340 -11.56 -12.69 -21.67
C ILE A 340 -12.34 -13.98 -21.95
N PRO A 341 -12.74 -14.26 -23.20
CA PRO A 341 -13.46 -15.48 -23.53
C PRO A 341 -12.72 -16.74 -23.07
N MET A 342 -13.43 -17.64 -22.39
CA MET A 342 -12.89 -18.95 -22.01
C MET A 342 -12.47 -19.74 -23.26
N GLY A 343 -11.36 -20.47 -23.18
CA GLY A 343 -10.78 -21.19 -24.31
C GLY A 343 -9.85 -20.34 -25.19
N THR A 344 -9.70 -19.04 -24.89
CA THR A 344 -8.63 -18.24 -25.49
C THR A 344 -7.26 -18.90 -25.24
N PRO A 345 -6.33 -18.94 -26.21
CA PRO A 345 -4.99 -19.50 -26.02
C PRO A 345 -4.22 -18.80 -24.90
N GLU A 346 -3.42 -19.56 -24.14
CA GLU A 346 -2.68 -19.05 -22.98
C GLU A 346 -1.63 -17.99 -23.37
N GLU A 347 -1.14 -18.02 -24.61
CA GLU A 347 -0.23 -17.02 -25.19
C GLU A 347 -0.82 -15.60 -25.14
N TYR A 348 -2.14 -15.46 -25.02
CA TYR A 348 -2.78 -14.16 -24.80
C TYR A 348 -2.21 -13.44 -23.57
N LEU A 349 -1.78 -14.17 -22.53
CA LEU A 349 -1.14 -13.60 -21.34
C LEU A 349 0.18 -12.86 -21.64
N LEU A 350 0.85 -13.17 -22.75
CA LEU A 350 2.08 -12.50 -23.17
C LEU A 350 1.84 -11.10 -23.75
N ARG A 351 0.57 -10.72 -23.98
CA ARG A 351 0.22 -9.37 -24.44
C ARG A 351 0.43 -8.35 -23.33
N ARG A 352 1.47 -7.53 -23.47
CA ARG A 352 1.76 -6.43 -22.52
C ARG A 352 0.82 -5.24 -22.63
N LYS A 353 0.05 -5.11 -23.71
CA LYS A 353 -0.88 -4.01 -23.94
C LYS A 353 -2.33 -4.49 -23.79
N PRO A 354 -3.18 -3.80 -23.01
CA PRO A 354 -4.61 -4.08 -22.99
C PRO A 354 -5.24 -3.74 -24.35
N GLU A 355 -6.38 -4.36 -24.66
CA GLU A 355 -7.10 -4.12 -25.92
C GLU A 355 -7.63 -2.69 -26.04
N LYS A 356 -8.06 -2.12 -24.91
CA LYS A 356 -8.55 -0.75 -24.83
C LYS A 356 -7.88 -0.03 -23.65
N LEU A 357 -7.33 1.14 -23.94
CA LEU A 357 -6.92 2.10 -22.91
C LEU A 357 -8.09 3.03 -22.61
N VAL A 358 -8.22 3.41 -21.34
CA VAL A 358 -9.30 4.27 -20.85
C VAL A 358 -8.74 5.32 -19.91
N HIS A 359 -9.50 6.39 -19.70
CA HIS A 359 -9.29 7.26 -18.55
C HIS A 359 -9.89 6.57 -17.33
N LEU A 360 -9.20 6.66 -16.19
CA LEU A 360 -9.68 6.02 -14.97
C LEU A 360 -9.33 6.81 -13.71
N LYS A 361 -10.22 6.65 -12.71
CA LYS A 361 -9.98 7.01 -11.31
C LYS A 361 -10.34 5.80 -10.44
N ARG A 362 -9.56 5.61 -9.40
CA ARG A 362 -9.71 4.52 -8.42
C ARG A 362 -9.52 5.08 -7.03
N LYS A 363 -10.23 4.49 -6.08
CA LYS A 363 -10.07 4.72 -4.63
C LYS A 363 -10.27 3.37 -3.95
N SER A 364 -10.00 3.27 -2.65
CA SER A 364 -10.17 2.04 -1.90
C SER A 364 -10.57 2.28 -0.46
N ASP A 365 -11.30 1.33 0.11
CA ASP A 365 -11.62 1.27 1.54
C ASP A 365 -11.51 -0.15 2.07
N TYR A 366 -11.55 -0.28 3.40
CA TYR A 366 -11.72 -1.55 4.07
C TYR A 366 -13.01 -1.61 4.87
N LEU A 367 -13.72 -2.72 4.73
CA LEU A 367 -14.95 -3.02 5.45
C LEU A 367 -14.61 -3.79 6.73
N LYS A 368 -14.94 -3.22 7.89
CA LYS A 368 -14.66 -3.80 9.22
C LYS A 368 -15.88 -4.50 9.85
N LYS A 369 -17.08 -3.99 9.55
CA LYS A 369 -18.36 -4.50 10.05
C LYS A 369 -19.34 -4.57 8.88
N PRO A 370 -20.34 -5.46 8.89
CA PRO A 370 -21.34 -5.49 7.83
C PRO A 370 -22.11 -4.17 7.75
N ILE A 371 -22.35 -3.69 6.54
CA ILE A 371 -23.25 -2.58 6.24
C ILE A 371 -24.68 -3.07 6.44
N SER A 372 -25.49 -2.34 7.20
CA SER A 372 -26.91 -2.68 7.42
C SER A 372 -27.69 -2.68 6.11
N LYS A 373 -28.85 -3.36 6.08
CA LYS A 373 -29.72 -3.37 4.89
C LYS A 373 -30.17 -1.95 4.50
N ASP A 374 -30.45 -1.09 5.47
CA ASP A 374 -30.79 0.31 5.21
C ASP A 374 -29.60 1.08 4.63
N GLY A 375 -28.39 0.86 5.16
CA GLY A 375 -27.16 1.44 4.60
C GLY A 375 -26.91 0.98 3.16
N LEU A 376 -27.15 -0.31 2.87
CA LEU A 376 -27.08 -0.83 1.50
C LEU A 376 -28.09 -0.15 0.58
N ASN A 377 -29.34 0.04 1.02
CA ASN A 377 -30.35 0.76 0.25
C ASN A 377 -29.91 2.20 -0.09
N GLU A 378 -29.33 2.92 0.87
CA GLU A 378 -28.84 4.28 0.64
C GLU A 378 -27.65 4.29 -0.34
N ILE A 379 -26.72 3.34 -0.21
CA ILE A 379 -25.62 3.18 -1.17
C ILE A 379 -26.17 2.89 -2.57
N PHE A 380 -27.17 2.02 -2.69
CA PHE A 380 -27.75 1.64 -3.98
C PHE A 380 -28.42 2.84 -4.65
N LYS A 381 -29.23 3.60 -3.91
CA LYS A 381 -29.82 4.86 -4.39
C LYS A 381 -28.74 5.82 -4.86
N LYS A 382 -27.66 5.99 -4.07
CA LYS A 382 -26.56 6.89 -4.43
C LYS A 382 -25.82 6.44 -5.68
N MET A 383 -25.62 5.14 -5.86
CA MET A 383 -25.00 4.60 -7.07
C MET A 383 -25.87 4.83 -8.31
N VAL A 384 -27.19 4.59 -8.22
CA VAL A 384 -28.12 4.87 -9.32
C VAL A 384 -28.15 6.37 -9.67
N GLU A 385 -28.13 7.26 -8.66
CA GLU A 385 -28.02 8.72 -8.86
C GLU A 385 -26.74 9.12 -9.61
N LEU A 386 -25.61 8.48 -9.30
CA LEU A 386 -24.31 8.82 -9.88
C LEU A 386 -23.99 8.09 -11.18
N GLU A 387 -24.70 6.99 -11.48
CA GLU A 387 -24.66 6.12 -12.66
C GLU A 387 -23.33 5.41 -13.00
N TYR A 388 -22.18 6.07 -12.86
CA TYR A 388 -20.91 5.61 -13.42
C TYR A 388 -20.01 4.83 -12.44
N PRO A 389 -19.86 5.23 -11.17
CA PRO A 389 -18.97 4.51 -10.27
C PRO A 389 -19.51 3.11 -9.92
N ALA A 390 -18.59 2.14 -9.82
CA ALA A 390 -18.87 0.78 -9.39
C ALA A 390 -18.06 0.43 -8.13
N LEU A 391 -18.58 -0.48 -7.30
CA LEU A 391 -17.92 -0.96 -6.09
C LEU A 391 -17.57 -2.44 -6.20
N PHE A 392 -16.32 -2.80 -5.92
CA PHE A 392 -15.84 -4.18 -5.98
C PHE A 392 -15.38 -4.60 -4.58
N PHE A 393 -16.15 -5.47 -3.93
CA PHE A 393 -15.87 -6.02 -2.62
C PHE A 393 -15.12 -7.35 -2.78
N ASN A 394 -13.90 -7.39 -2.23
CA ASN A 394 -13.03 -8.56 -2.28
C ASN A 394 -12.93 -9.13 -0.85
N PRO A 395 -13.39 -10.38 -0.60
CA PRO A 395 -13.52 -10.92 0.75
C PRO A 395 -12.16 -11.25 1.36
N TYR A 396 -12.00 -10.90 2.63
CA TYR A 396 -10.82 -11.22 3.45
C TYR A 396 -11.08 -12.50 4.25
N GLY A 397 -10.44 -12.67 5.41
CA GLY A 397 -10.49 -13.91 6.19
C GLY A 397 -9.63 -15.02 5.58
N GLY A 398 -9.84 -16.26 6.02
CA GLY A 398 -8.94 -17.38 5.73
C GLY A 398 -7.50 -17.01 6.11
N ARG A 399 -6.54 -17.35 5.24
CA ARG A 399 -5.11 -17.08 5.40
C ARG A 399 -4.78 -15.61 5.67
N MET A 400 -5.56 -14.66 5.16
CA MET A 400 -5.35 -13.24 5.44
C MET A 400 -5.49 -12.89 6.92
N ALA A 401 -6.32 -13.62 7.67
CA ALA A 401 -6.56 -13.37 9.09
C ALA A 401 -5.49 -14.01 10.00
N GLU A 402 -4.78 -15.02 9.51
CA GLU A 402 -3.74 -15.74 10.25
C GLU A 402 -2.41 -14.99 10.29
N ILE A 403 -2.15 -14.17 9.25
CA ILE A 403 -0.89 -13.46 9.10
C ILE A 403 -0.89 -12.21 10.02
N PRO A 404 0.14 -12.02 10.87
CA PRO A 404 0.26 -10.84 11.71
C PRO A 404 0.27 -9.53 10.91
N THR A 405 -0.31 -8.48 11.48
CA THR A 405 -0.41 -7.15 10.85
C THR A 405 0.95 -6.47 10.62
N ASN A 406 2.01 -6.91 11.31
CA ASN A 406 3.37 -6.40 11.17
C ASN A 406 4.32 -7.35 10.41
N ALA A 407 3.83 -8.51 9.93
CA ALA A 407 4.65 -9.49 9.22
C ALA A 407 5.27 -8.92 7.93
N THR A 408 4.54 -8.02 7.29
CA THR A 408 5.01 -7.17 6.20
C THR A 408 4.49 -5.74 6.45
N PRO A 409 4.92 -4.73 5.68
CA PRO A 409 4.40 -3.37 5.81
C PRO A 409 2.88 -3.27 5.62
N PHE A 410 2.27 -4.19 4.87
CA PHE A 410 0.84 -4.23 4.64
C PHE A 410 0.09 -4.66 5.92
N PRO A 411 -0.70 -3.76 6.55
CA PRO A 411 -1.26 -4.01 7.88
C PRO A 411 -2.68 -4.60 7.85
N HIS A 412 -3.37 -4.57 6.71
CA HIS A 412 -4.81 -4.75 6.63
C HIS A 412 -5.21 -6.24 6.60
N ARG A 413 -4.88 -6.99 7.65
CA ARG A 413 -5.06 -8.45 7.72
C ARG A 413 -6.48 -8.86 8.14
N LEU A 414 -6.94 -8.38 9.30
CA LEU A 414 -8.27 -8.64 9.86
C LEU A 414 -9.31 -7.65 9.30
N ASN A 415 -9.97 -8.04 8.21
CA ASN A 415 -11.05 -7.28 7.55
C ASN A 415 -12.15 -8.22 7.07
N LEU A 416 -13.35 -7.70 6.82
CA LEU A 416 -14.40 -8.44 6.09
C LEU A 416 -14.12 -8.39 4.59
N ALA A 417 -13.84 -7.20 4.06
CA ALA A 417 -13.55 -7.04 2.65
C ALA A 417 -12.68 -5.81 2.40
N LYS A 418 -11.99 -5.78 1.26
CA LYS A 418 -11.51 -4.54 0.65
C LYS A 418 -12.46 -4.12 -0.45
N ILE A 419 -12.80 -2.85 -0.46
CA ILE A 419 -13.65 -2.20 -1.46
C ILE A 419 -12.74 -1.47 -2.45
N GLN A 420 -12.90 -1.73 -3.74
CA GLN A 420 -12.37 -0.87 -4.79
C GLN A 420 -13.49 -0.03 -5.37
N TYR A 421 -13.25 1.26 -5.49
CA TYR A 421 -14.10 2.16 -6.25
C TYR A 421 -13.56 2.22 -7.67
N LYS A 422 -14.38 1.89 -8.66
CA LYS A 422 -14.01 1.81 -10.07
C LYS A 422 -14.84 2.78 -10.89
N LEU A 423 -14.18 3.67 -11.62
CA LEU A 423 -14.80 4.52 -12.63
C LEU A 423 -13.85 4.67 -13.82
N ASN A 424 -14.36 4.34 -15.00
CA ASN A 424 -13.67 4.52 -16.29
C ASN A 424 -14.51 5.42 -17.18
N TRP A 425 -13.85 6.17 -18.06
CA TRP A 425 -14.53 6.94 -19.10
C TRP A 425 -13.66 7.04 -20.37
N ASP A 426 -14.31 7.30 -21.49
CA ASP A 426 -13.65 7.40 -22.80
C ASP A 426 -13.37 8.87 -23.19
N GLU A 427 -14.22 9.79 -22.73
CA GLU A 427 -14.14 11.21 -23.08
C GLU A 427 -12.84 11.87 -22.60
N PRO A 428 -12.00 12.39 -23.51
CA PRO A 428 -10.78 13.10 -23.13
C PRO A 428 -11.10 14.52 -22.64
N GLY A 429 -10.13 15.15 -21.99
CA GLY A 429 -10.23 16.56 -21.57
C GLY A 429 -10.32 16.77 -20.06
N THR A 430 -10.04 18.00 -19.65
CA THR A 430 -9.96 18.39 -18.23
C THR A 430 -11.35 18.48 -17.61
N GLU A 431 -12.33 18.95 -18.37
CA GLU A 431 -13.74 19.08 -17.99
C GLU A 431 -14.33 17.70 -17.71
N ALA A 432 -14.20 16.77 -18.67
CA ALA A 432 -14.61 15.38 -18.50
C ALA A 432 -13.92 14.73 -17.30
N SER A 433 -12.59 14.87 -17.18
CA SER A 433 -11.83 14.34 -16.04
C SER A 433 -12.34 14.89 -14.71
N SER A 434 -12.62 16.19 -14.63
CA SER A 434 -13.12 16.85 -13.41
C SER A 434 -14.52 16.36 -13.05
N TYR A 435 -15.40 16.19 -14.04
CA TYR A 435 -16.75 15.65 -13.85
C TYR A 435 -16.70 14.24 -13.26
N TYR A 436 -16.01 13.30 -13.93
CA TYR A 436 -15.96 11.90 -13.50
C TYR A 436 -15.22 11.72 -12.17
N ILE A 437 -14.13 12.45 -11.92
CA ILE A 437 -13.47 12.47 -10.61
C ILE A 437 -14.40 13.04 -9.53
N GLY A 438 -15.21 14.05 -9.86
CA GLY A 438 -16.24 14.58 -8.97
C GLY A 438 -17.28 13.54 -8.56
N LEU A 439 -17.77 12.72 -9.51
CA LEU A 439 -18.67 11.61 -9.20
C LEU A 439 -18.02 10.57 -8.28
N MET A 440 -16.75 10.24 -8.53
CA MET A 440 -15.99 9.32 -7.68
C MET A 440 -15.87 9.84 -6.24
N ARG A 441 -15.56 11.13 -6.06
CA ARG A 441 -15.46 11.77 -4.75
C ARG A 441 -16.81 11.73 -4.01
N LYS A 442 -17.90 12.07 -4.69
CA LYS A 442 -19.26 11.99 -4.13
C LYS A 442 -19.62 10.60 -3.59
N LEU A 443 -19.30 9.53 -4.33
CA LEU A 443 -19.55 8.17 -3.83
C LEU A 443 -18.62 7.80 -2.67
N TYR A 444 -17.34 8.16 -2.75
CA TYR A 444 -16.37 7.88 -1.69
C TYR A 444 -16.75 8.58 -0.38
N ASP A 445 -17.20 9.83 -0.45
CA ASP A 445 -17.66 10.60 0.71
C ASP A 445 -18.93 9.99 1.30
N HIS A 446 -19.87 9.55 0.45
CA HIS A 446 -21.07 8.84 0.89
C HIS A 446 -20.78 7.54 1.62
N MET A 447 -19.67 6.86 1.29
CA MET A 447 -19.27 5.60 1.92
C MET A 447 -18.62 5.75 3.29
N THR A 448 -18.26 6.97 3.71
CA THR A 448 -17.55 7.27 4.97
C THR A 448 -18.12 6.58 6.22
N PRO A 449 -19.44 6.60 6.51
CA PRO A 449 -19.97 6.00 7.73
C PRO A 449 -19.94 4.46 7.74
N TYR A 450 -19.68 3.82 6.60
CA TYR A 450 -19.79 2.36 6.44
C TYR A 450 -18.44 1.63 6.47
N VAL A 451 -17.33 2.35 6.39
CA VAL A 451 -15.98 1.78 6.21
C VAL A 451 -15.10 2.03 7.43
N SER A 452 -13.87 1.50 7.40
CA SER A 452 -12.86 1.80 8.43
C SER A 452 -12.74 3.30 8.68
N ASN A 453 -12.56 3.69 9.94
CA ASN A 453 -12.28 5.04 10.36
C ASN A 453 -11.14 5.06 11.38
N ASN A 454 -10.51 6.21 11.54
CA ASN A 454 -9.42 6.47 12.50
C ASN A 454 -8.27 5.44 12.49
N PRO A 455 -7.50 5.35 11.39
CA PRO A 455 -7.65 6.09 10.13
C PRO A 455 -8.63 5.40 9.17
N ARG A 456 -9.11 6.15 8.17
CA ARG A 456 -9.76 5.55 7.01
C ARG A 456 -8.70 4.84 6.17
N GLU A 457 -8.72 3.51 6.22
CA GLU A 457 -7.67 2.65 5.67
C GLU A 457 -7.74 2.59 4.15
N SER A 458 -6.59 2.61 3.46
CA SER A 458 -6.53 2.53 2.00
C SER A 458 -5.37 1.68 1.50
N TYR A 459 -5.51 1.10 0.31
CA TYR A 459 -4.55 0.17 -0.27
C TYR A 459 -3.54 0.90 -1.17
N LEU A 460 -2.25 0.85 -0.80
CA LEU A 460 -1.15 1.54 -1.52
C LEU A 460 -1.16 1.33 -3.04
N ASN A 461 -1.34 0.09 -3.50
CA ASN A 461 -1.34 -0.24 -4.93
C ASN A 461 -2.56 0.36 -5.68
N TYR A 462 -3.57 0.84 -4.95
CA TYR A 462 -4.66 1.67 -5.49
C TYR A 462 -4.42 3.13 -5.17
N ARG A 463 -3.25 3.61 -5.63
CA ARG A 463 -2.74 4.95 -5.36
C ARG A 463 -3.78 6.02 -5.63
N ASP A 464 -3.87 6.98 -4.73
CA ASP A 464 -4.91 8.00 -4.71
C ASP A 464 -4.37 9.31 -4.15
N LEU A 465 -4.11 10.28 -5.03
CA LEU A 465 -3.56 11.58 -4.62
C LEU A 465 -4.58 12.47 -3.91
N ASP A 466 -5.88 12.13 -3.92
CA ASP A 466 -6.87 12.88 -3.14
C ASP A 466 -6.67 12.69 -1.62
N LEU A 467 -5.95 11.63 -1.21
CA LEU A 467 -5.63 11.37 0.21
C LEU A 467 -4.52 12.30 0.75
N GLY A 468 -3.75 12.92 -0.15
CA GLY A 468 -2.64 13.79 0.22
C GLY A 468 -1.40 13.56 -0.62
N ILE A 469 -0.56 14.58 -0.68
CA ILE A 469 0.75 14.58 -1.33
C ILE A 469 1.78 15.06 -0.31
N ASN A 470 2.92 14.39 -0.27
CA ASN A 470 4.04 14.78 0.59
C ASN A 470 4.71 16.03 0.02
N ASP A 471 4.84 17.05 0.87
CA ASP A 471 5.78 18.14 0.62
C ASP A 471 7.18 17.61 0.94
N HIS A 472 7.99 17.39 -0.09
CA HIS A 472 9.36 16.86 0.06
C HIS A 472 10.35 17.93 0.54
N ASP A 473 9.92 19.18 0.73
CA ASP A 473 10.73 20.20 1.34
C ASP A 473 10.70 20.10 2.88
N TRP A 474 11.84 19.71 3.43
CA TRP A 474 12.07 19.60 4.87
C TRP A 474 11.99 20.95 5.60
N LYS A 475 12.07 22.07 4.86
CA LYS A 475 12.00 23.44 5.41
C LYS A 475 10.57 23.94 5.58
N THR A 476 9.63 23.52 4.72
CA THR A 476 8.21 23.95 4.72
C THR A 476 7.30 23.00 5.49
N ASN A 477 7.75 21.75 5.71
CA ASN A 477 7.50 20.96 6.91
C ASN A 477 6.03 20.69 7.31
N ASN A 478 5.21 20.11 6.42
CA ASN A 478 3.95 19.49 6.82
C ASN A 478 4.04 17.96 6.96
N TYR A 479 4.77 17.48 7.98
CA TYR A 479 4.82 16.03 8.30
C TYR A 479 3.46 15.45 8.68
N ARG A 480 2.48 16.28 9.03
CA ARG A 480 1.12 15.79 9.34
C ARG A 480 0.49 15.14 8.11
N THR A 481 0.64 15.73 6.93
CA THR A 481 0.15 15.10 5.69
C THR A 481 0.82 13.76 5.41
N ALA A 482 2.14 13.67 5.58
CA ALA A 482 2.87 12.42 5.36
C ALA A 482 2.54 11.36 6.42
N HIS A 483 2.32 11.78 7.66
CA HIS A 483 1.84 10.94 8.74
C HIS A 483 0.44 10.40 8.45
N ASP A 484 -0.52 11.28 8.16
CA ASP A 484 -1.93 10.93 7.96
C ASP A 484 -2.08 9.99 6.76
N LEU A 485 -1.38 10.29 5.66
CA LEU A 485 -1.27 9.39 4.51
C LEU A 485 -0.61 8.05 4.87
N GLY A 486 0.49 8.12 5.62
CA GLY A 486 1.26 6.97 6.06
C GLY A 486 0.45 5.99 6.90
N ILE A 487 -0.28 6.47 7.91
CA ILE A 487 -1.13 5.63 8.76
C ILE A 487 -2.36 5.11 8.01
N THR A 488 -2.86 5.83 7.01
CA THR A 488 -3.93 5.36 6.13
C THR A 488 -3.50 4.12 5.32
N HIS A 489 -2.26 4.06 4.85
CA HIS A 489 -1.72 2.91 4.10
C HIS A 489 -1.10 1.81 4.96
N PHE A 490 -0.44 2.17 6.06
CA PHE A 490 0.46 1.26 6.79
C PHE A 490 0.13 1.14 8.27
N LYS A 491 -0.83 1.93 8.79
CA LYS A 491 -1.16 1.97 10.22
C LYS A 491 0.12 2.12 11.05
N GLU A 492 0.31 1.26 12.04
CA GLU A 492 1.49 1.24 12.91
C GLU A 492 2.81 0.97 12.18
N ASN A 493 2.77 0.26 11.05
CA ASN A 493 3.96 -0.10 10.29
C ASN A 493 4.63 1.11 9.62
N PHE A 494 3.91 2.24 9.53
CA PHE A 494 4.43 3.48 8.95
C PHE A 494 5.73 3.94 9.64
N TRP A 495 5.80 3.88 10.97
CA TRP A 495 6.96 4.39 11.70
C TRP A 495 8.21 3.56 11.44
N ARG A 496 8.08 2.23 11.40
CA ARG A 496 9.18 1.35 11.01
C ARG A 496 9.64 1.64 9.58
N LEU A 497 8.73 1.90 8.64
CA LEU A 497 9.09 2.31 7.28
C LEU A 497 9.90 3.60 7.26
N VAL A 498 9.51 4.61 8.05
CA VAL A 498 10.24 5.89 8.16
C VAL A 498 11.66 5.68 8.73
N GLU A 499 11.80 4.85 9.77
CA GLU A 499 13.11 4.53 10.34
C GLU A 499 14.03 3.84 9.33
N ILE A 500 13.48 2.89 8.57
CA ILE A 500 14.22 2.18 7.52
C ILE A 500 14.61 3.16 6.42
N LYS A 501 13.66 3.98 5.94
CA LYS A 501 13.89 5.00 4.91
C LYS A 501 15.04 5.93 5.28
N ARG A 502 15.09 6.41 6.53
CA ARG A 502 16.17 7.27 7.03
C ARG A 502 17.54 6.58 6.99
N LYS A 503 17.60 5.27 7.25
CA LYS A 503 18.87 4.52 7.22
C LYS A 503 19.35 4.26 5.80
N VAL A 504 18.45 3.88 4.89
CA VAL A 504 18.82 3.36 3.56
C VAL A 504 18.84 4.42 2.46
N ASP A 505 18.17 5.55 2.67
CA ASP A 505 18.15 6.68 1.74
C ASP A 505 17.97 8.01 2.52
N PRO A 506 18.98 8.42 3.32
CA PRO A 506 18.91 9.63 4.14
C PRO A 506 18.77 10.92 3.32
N GLY A 507 19.24 10.91 2.06
CA GLY A 507 19.11 12.04 1.13
C GLY A 507 17.74 12.15 0.46
N ASN A 508 16.83 11.21 0.73
CA ASN A 508 15.51 11.13 0.12
C ASN A 508 15.55 11.16 -1.43
N PHE A 509 16.51 10.45 -2.01
CA PHE A 509 16.68 10.36 -3.46
C PHE A 509 15.49 9.64 -4.12
N PHE A 510 15.12 8.47 -3.58
CA PHE A 510 13.97 7.70 -4.04
C PHE A 510 12.68 8.29 -3.48
N ARG A 511 12.12 9.27 -4.19
CA ARG A 511 10.91 9.98 -3.78
C ARG A 511 9.90 10.13 -4.90
N ASN A 512 8.65 10.15 -4.50
CA ASN A 512 7.47 10.53 -5.26
C ASN A 512 6.44 11.12 -4.29
N GLU A 513 5.37 11.67 -4.85
CA GLU A 513 4.28 12.37 -4.21
C GLU A 513 3.70 11.66 -2.98
N GLN A 514 3.82 10.33 -2.86
CA GLN A 514 3.35 9.54 -1.72
C GLN A 514 4.42 8.55 -1.20
N SER A 515 5.70 8.82 -1.45
CA SER A 515 6.81 8.01 -0.96
C SER A 515 6.98 8.14 0.55
N ILE A 516 7.55 7.11 1.18
CA ILE A 516 7.90 7.16 2.61
C ILE A 516 8.87 8.33 2.85
N PRO A 517 8.57 9.25 3.78
CA PRO A 517 9.39 10.43 4.01
C PRO A 517 10.65 10.10 4.82
N VAL A 518 11.65 10.98 4.74
CA VAL A 518 12.74 11.06 5.73
C VAL A 518 12.34 12.11 6.77
N ILE A 519 12.01 11.68 8.00
CA ILE A 519 11.63 12.58 9.11
C ILE A 519 12.83 12.78 10.06
N PRO A 520 13.21 14.04 10.39
CA PRO A 520 14.27 14.32 11.36
C PRO A 520 13.98 13.75 12.75
N LEU A 521 15.03 13.23 13.42
CA LEU A 521 14.95 12.60 14.75
C LEU A 521 14.31 13.50 15.82
N GLU A 522 14.65 14.78 15.81
CA GLU A 522 14.15 15.79 16.77
C GLU A 522 12.62 15.90 16.75
N LYS A 523 12.01 15.69 15.58
CA LYS A 523 10.56 15.74 15.40
C LYS A 523 9.90 14.37 15.57
N LEU A 524 10.65 13.28 15.47
CA LEU A 524 10.17 11.93 15.80
C LEU A 524 9.99 11.78 17.32
N GLY A 525 10.92 12.35 18.10
CA GLY A 525 10.89 12.34 19.56
C GLY A 525 9.62 12.97 20.14
N SER A 526 9.20 14.13 19.63
CA SER A 526 7.99 14.81 20.12
C SER A 526 6.71 14.00 19.89
N PHE A 527 6.55 13.37 18.71
CA PHE A 527 5.39 12.54 18.37
C PHE A 527 5.34 11.22 19.15
N LEU A 528 6.49 10.54 19.32
CA LEU A 528 6.56 9.31 20.10
C LEU A 528 6.31 9.57 21.60
N LEU A 529 6.73 10.74 22.12
CA LEU A 529 6.46 11.17 23.50
C LEU A 529 4.96 11.39 23.73
N THR A 530 4.27 12.07 22.80
CA THR A 530 2.80 12.31 22.91
C THR A 530 2.04 10.99 22.94
N ARG A 531 2.50 10.00 22.19
CA ARG A 531 1.84 8.70 22.07
C ARG A 531 1.99 7.81 23.30
N LYS A 532 3.17 7.81 23.94
CA LYS A 532 3.35 7.13 25.24
C LYS A 532 2.42 7.72 26.30
N ILE A 533 2.22 9.04 26.29
CA ILE A 533 1.30 9.72 27.22
C ILE A 533 -0.16 9.31 26.94
N SER A 534 -0.59 9.26 25.67
CA SER A 534 -1.96 8.84 25.32
C SER A 534 -2.25 7.36 25.63
N ILE A 535 -1.29 6.45 25.46
CA ILE A 535 -1.46 5.02 25.79
C ILE A 535 -1.62 4.81 27.31
N VAL A 536 -0.94 5.62 28.13
CA VAL A 536 -1.06 5.57 29.59
C VAL A 536 -2.40 6.16 30.06
N GLY A 537 -2.94 7.17 29.35
CA GLY A 537 -4.24 7.79 29.68
C GLY A 537 -5.48 6.97 29.32
N ASP A 538 -5.35 5.89 28.53
CA ASP A 538 -6.48 5.07 28.05
C ASP A 538 -6.70 3.78 28.86
N GLN A 539 -5.88 3.54 29.90
CA GLN A 539 -6.19 2.52 30.89
C GLN A 539 -7.07 3.12 32.00
N SER A 540 -8.34 2.75 31.97
CA SER A 540 -9.27 2.97 33.08
C SER A 540 -8.77 2.21 34.32
N ILE A 541 -7.99 2.88 35.16
CA ILE A 541 -7.69 2.41 36.51
C ILE A 541 -9.02 2.40 37.28
N PRO A 542 -9.46 1.26 37.86
CA PRO A 542 -10.69 1.22 38.64
C PRO A 542 -10.54 2.13 39.87
N LEU A 543 -11.41 3.13 39.98
CA LEU A 543 -11.57 3.95 41.18
C LEU A 543 -12.12 3.06 42.30
N ILE A 544 -11.29 2.73 43.28
CA ILE A 544 -11.73 2.10 44.53
C ILE A 544 -12.33 3.21 45.41
N PRO A 545 -13.59 3.09 45.88
CA PRO A 545 -14.17 4.05 46.81
C PRO A 545 -13.43 4.03 48.15
N LEU A 546 -12.95 5.19 48.59
CA LEU A 546 -12.33 5.40 49.90
C LEU A 546 -13.41 5.46 50.99
N GLU A 547 -13.94 4.30 51.37
CA GLU A 547 -14.57 4.13 52.68
C GLU A 547 -13.91 2.95 53.39
N LYS A 548 -13.20 3.27 54.49
CA LYS A 548 -12.41 2.40 55.39
C LYS A 548 -10.95 2.14 54.97
N VAL A 549 -10.11 3.17 55.12
CA VAL A 549 -8.74 2.96 55.58
C VAL A 549 -8.53 3.89 56.78
N ARG A 550 -8.29 3.31 57.95
CA ARG A 550 -7.96 4.03 59.18
C ARG A 550 -6.57 4.64 59.02
N SER A 551 -6.42 5.89 59.47
CA SER A 551 -5.12 6.45 59.82
C SER A 551 -4.44 5.49 60.78
N ASP A 552 -3.22 5.09 60.47
CA ASP A 552 -2.19 4.46 61.32
C ASP A 552 -1.54 3.28 60.59
N GLU A 553 -0.82 3.55 59.48
CA GLU A 553 0.27 2.72 58.97
C GLU A 553 0.94 3.41 57.77
N PHE A 554 1.96 4.24 58.06
CA PHE A 554 2.95 4.70 57.09
C PHE A 554 4.26 4.00 57.46
N LEU A 555 4.70 3.02 56.66
CA LEU A 555 6.10 2.58 56.51
C LEU A 555 6.16 1.33 55.59
N GLU A 556 6.51 1.54 54.33
CA GLU A 556 7.50 0.80 53.52
C GLU A 556 7.15 0.90 52.03
N SER A 557 8.08 1.49 51.28
CA SER A 557 8.09 1.53 49.82
C SER A 557 8.24 0.12 49.26
N ARG A 558 7.20 -0.40 48.61
CA ARG A 558 7.37 -1.52 47.68
C ARG A 558 7.93 -0.99 46.36
N ILE A 559 9.22 -1.24 46.15
CA ILE A 559 9.86 -1.16 44.84
C ILE A 559 9.48 -2.44 44.09
N ASP A 560 8.47 -2.39 43.23
CA ASP A 560 8.25 -3.47 42.26
C ASP A 560 9.24 -3.32 41.11
N ARG A 561 10.39 -4.01 41.23
CA ARG A 561 11.33 -4.22 40.12
C ARG A 561 10.66 -5.13 39.08
N LEU A 562 10.24 -4.58 37.95
CA LEU A 562 9.99 -5.37 36.75
C LEU A 562 11.32 -5.95 36.26
N THR A 563 11.61 -7.19 36.64
CA THR A 563 12.74 -7.95 36.10
C THR A 563 12.37 -8.57 34.75
N PRO A 564 13.25 -8.50 33.74
CA PRO A 564 12.98 -9.10 32.44
C PRO A 564 13.21 -10.62 32.50
N HIS A 565 12.20 -11.40 32.09
CA HIS A 565 12.46 -12.79 31.71
C HIS A 565 13.24 -12.81 30.38
N SER A 566 14.50 -13.27 30.49
CA SER A 566 15.44 -13.76 29.47
C SER A 566 14.80 -14.23 28.15
N HIS A 567 15.26 -13.90 26.93
CA HIS A 567 16.60 -13.58 26.43
C HIS A 567 16.50 -12.63 25.22
N TYR A 568 17.10 -11.44 25.29
CA TYR A 568 17.63 -10.70 24.12
C TYR A 568 18.70 -9.72 24.63
N HIS A 569 19.97 -9.99 24.30
CA HIS A 569 21.06 -9.03 24.48
C HIS A 569 21.00 -7.98 23.36
N HIS A 570 20.64 -6.74 23.69
CA HIS A 570 21.41 -5.51 23.46
C HIS A 570 20.54 -4.25 23.67
N SER A 571 20.93 -3.46 24.68
CA SER A 571 20.61 -2.04 24.96
C SER A 571 19.17 -1.54 24.73
N LEU A 572 18.29 -1.77 25.71
CA LEU A 572 17.17 -0.89 26.00
C LEU A 572 17.53 -0.12 27.28
N GLN A 573 17.61 1.20 27.22
CA GLN A 573 17.71 2.05 28.42
C GLN A 573 16.40 1.92 29.20
N THR A 574 16.50 1.51 30.46
CA THR A 574 15.41 1.48 31.44
C THR A 574 14.94 2.91 31.74
N VAL A 575 13.62 3.12 31.72
CA VAL A 575 12.99 4.35 32.22
C VAL A 575 12.28 3.97 33.52
N ASP A 576 12.75 4.48 34.64
CA ASP A 576 12.06 4.33 35.92
C ASP A 576 10.93 5.36 36.00
N LEU A 577 9.72 4.89 36.33
CA LEU A 577 8.53 5.72 36.54
C LEU A 577 8.21 5.69 38.03
N GLU A 578 8.42 6.81 38.72
CA GLU A 578 7.94 7.02 40.08
C GLU A 578 6.67 7.88 40.06
N TYR A 579 5.66 7.49 40.85
CA TYR A 579 4.44 8.25 41.06
C TYR A 579 4.31 8.60 42.55
N LEU A 580 3.99 9.86 42.85
CA LEU A 580 3.63 10.33 44.20
C LEU A 580 2.18 10.79 44.17
N VAL A 581 1.37 10.27 45.09
CA VAL A 581 -0.02 10.70 45.30
C VAL A 581 -0.06 11.61 46.52
N PHE A 582 -0.47 12.87 46.32
CA PHE A 582 -0.82 13.78 47.42
C PHE A 582 -2.34 13.92 47.51
N GLY A 583 -2.85 14.00 48.73
CA GLY A 583 -4.28 13.99 49.05
C GLY A 583 -5.10 15.10 48.38
N ASP A 584 -6.41 14.80 48.28
CA ASP A 584 -7.59 15.59 47.89
C ASP A 584 -7.55 16.52 46.67
N SER A 585 -6.43 16.60 45.94
CA SER A 585 -6.33 17.33 44.68
C SER A 585 -5.84 16.39 43.59
N LYS A 586 -6.61 16.29 42.49
CA LYS A 586 -6.26 15.49 41.30
C LYS A 586 -5.01 16.08 40.63
N ALA A 587 -3.82 15.69 41.08
CA ALA A 587 -2.57 15.97 40.39
C ALA A 587 -1.78 14.67 40.25
N VAL A 588 -1.51 14.27 39.00
CA VAL A 588 -0.57 13.20 38.69
C VAL A 588 0.75 13.86 38.33
N VAL A 589 1.77 13.69 39.16
CA VAL A 589 3.14 14.15 38.88
C VAL A 589 3.90 13.00 38.23
N ILE A 590 4.35 13.18 36.99
CA ILE A 590 5.25 12.23 36.30
C ILE A 590 6.65 12.83 36.35
N LEU A 591 7.56 12.21 37.10
CA LEU A 591 8.98 12.54 37.11
C LEU A 591 9.69 11.74 36.02
N LEU A 592 10.35 12.43 35.08
CA LEU A 592 11.22 11.82 34.09
C LEU A 592 12.67 12.18 34.43
N VAL A 593 13.45 11.19 34.86
CA VAL A 593 14.89 11.35 35.10
C VAL A 593 15.64 10.92 33.84
N PHE A 594 16.33 11.85 33.20
CA PHE A 594 17.24 11.55 32.08
C PHE A 594 18.67 11.47 32.60
N ALA A 595 19.32 10.32 32.42
CA ALA A 595 20.77 10.23 32.51
C ALA A 595 21.36 10.78 31.19
N ASP A 596 21.91 11.99 31.30
CA ASP A 596 22.72 12.72 30.34
C ASP A 596 22.06 13.22 29.04
N SER A 597 22.22 14.54 28.83
CA SER A 597 21.98 15.38 27.62
C SER A 597 20.75 16.29 27.67
N MET A 598 21.02 17.60 27.85
CA MET A 598 20.08 18.71 27.78
C MET A 598 19.42 18.86 26.41
N VAL A 599 18.07 18.86 26.36
CA VAL A 599 17.29 19.70 25.43
C VAL A 599 16.00 20.12 26.13
N ALA A 600 15.87 21.42 26.44
CA ALA A 600 14.62 22.02 26.87
C ALA A 600 13.89 22.58 25.64
N VAL A 601 12.68 22.10 25.35
CA VAL A 601 11.76 22.72 24.38
C VAL A 601 10.49 23.11 25.13
N CYS A 602 10.35 24.40 25.45
CA CYS A 602 9.09 25.01 25.84
C CYS A 602 8.46 25.64 24.60
N GLU A 603 7.32 25.11 24.14
CA GLU A 603 6.38 25.87 23.31
C GLU A 603 4.98 25.80 23.94
N THR A 604 4.49 26.98 24.28
CA THR A 604 3.20 27.31 24.88
C THR A 604 2.01 26.89 24.01
N PHE A 605 1.11 26.07 24.55
CA PHE A 605 -0.27 26.00 24.09
C PHE A 605 -1.15 26.84 25.01
N ALA A 606 -1.76 27.89 24.45
CA ALA A 606 -2.72 28.74 25.12
C ALA A 606 -4.07 28.02 25.21
N ALA A 607 -4.45 27.60 26.42
CA ALA A 607 -5.83 27.59 26.89
C ALA A 607 -5.82 27.45 28.43
N SER A 608 -6.10 28.57 29.10
CA SER A 608 -6.63 28.61 30.48
C SER A 608 -5.82 27.91 31.58
N VAL A 609 -4.64 28.41 31.94
CA VAL A 609 -4.02 28.11 33.25
C VAL A 609 -3.68 29.42 33.94
N THR A 610 -4.41 29.72 35.01
CA THR A 610 -4.15 30.86 35.90
C THR A 610 -2.93 30.53 36.75
N MET A 611 -1.82 31.25 36.58
CA MET A 611 -0.66 31.14 37.46
C MET A 611 -1.01 31.69 38.85
N VAL A 612 -1.00 30.84 39.87
CA VAL A 612 -0.84 31.28 41.27
C VAL A 612 0.63 31.05 41.62
N ALA A 613 1.39 32.15 41.73
CA ALA A 613 2.73 32.10 42.31
C ALA A 613 2.59 32.15 43.84
N SER A 614 2.96 31.08 44.53
CA SER A 614 3.38 31.17 45.92
C SER A 614 4.79 30.62 46.06
N GLU A 615 5.68 31.47 46.56
CA GLU A 615 7.06 31.13 46.90
C GLU A 615 7.06 30.26 48.16
N THR A 616 7.35 28.97 48.02
CA THR A 616 7.89 28.16 49.13
C THR A 616 8.68 26.98 48.58
N LEU A 617 9.96 27.22 48.32
CA LEU A 617 10.96 26.19 48.03
C LEU A 617 11.39 25.53 49.36
N VAL A 618 11.05 24.25 49.57
CA VAL A 618 11.69 23.44 50.62
C VAL A 618 12.79 22.60 49.94
N PRO A 619 14.07 22.73 50.34
CA PRO A 619 15.15 21.96 49.74
C PRO A 619 15.19 20.54 50.33
N TYR A 620 14.99 19.52 49.48
CA TYR A 620 15.40 18.17 49.83
C TYR A 620 16.82 17.94 49.30
N ALA A 621 17.77 17.70 50.21
CA ALA A 621 19.16 17.46 49.89
C ALA A 621 19.35 16.01 49.40
N ALA A 622 19.59 15.83 48.10
CA ALA A 622 20.22 14.63 47.56
C ALA A 622 21.31 15.04 46.56
N SER A 623 22.50 14.49 46.75
CA SER A 623 23.73 14.86 46.06
C SER A 623 23.77 14.42 44.60
N LYS A 624 24.40 15.28 43.77
CA LYS A 624 24.83 15.12 42.37
C LYS A 624 23.73 15.20 41.28
N ALA A 625 23.69 16.38 40.66
CA ALA A 625 23.28 16.68 39.28
C ALA A 625 21.99 16.01 38.79
N SER A 626 20.84 16.48 39.28
CA SER A 626 19.56 16.31 38.60
C SER A 626 18.71 17.55 38.89
N LYS A 627 18.45 18.39 37.88
CA LYS A 627 17.42 19.44 37.99
C LYS A 627 16.09 18.80 37.61
N ALA A 628 15.22 18.57 38.60
CA ALA A 628 13.84 18.17 38.35
C ALA A 628 13.03 19.41 37.95
N TYR A 629 12.21 19.31 36.91
CA TYR A 629 11.21 20.31 36.54
C TYR A 629 9.84 19.72 36.79
N VAL A 630 9.03 20.41 37.59
CA VAL A 630 7.64 20.02 37.87
C VAL A 630 6.74 20.82 36.92
N VAL A 631 6.00 20.13 36.06
CA VAL A 631 4.95 20.75 35.23
C VAL A 631 3.62 20.45 35.92
N PHE A 632 2.94 21.49 36.38
CA PHE A 632 1.57 21.37 36.87
C PHE A 632 0.62 21.42 35.67
N ALA A 633 -0.18 20.37 35.47
CA ALA A 633 -1.36 20.40 34.62
C ALA A 633 -2.58 20.49 35.56
N ALA A 634 -3.41 21.53 35.39
CA ALA A 634 -4.67 21.70 36.10
C ALA A 634 -5.80 20.90 35.43
#